data_AF-A0A522C7T5-F1
#
_entry.id   AF-A0A522C7T5-F1
#
_cell.length_a   1.000
_cell.length_b   1.000
_cell.length_c   1.000
_cell.angle_alpha   90.00
_cell.angle_beta   90.00
_cell.angle_gamma   90.00
#
_symmetry.space_group_name_H-M   'P 1'
#
loop_
_entity.id
_entity.type
_entity.pdbx_description
1 polymer ?
#
loop_
_entity_poly.entity_id
_entity_poly.type
_entity_poly.pdbx_seq_one_letter_code
_entity_poly.pdbx_strand_id
1 'polypeptide(L)'
;MKTNVIEGCPSCSCIGELARENEEKKDYRLSHWPIQIKLMGTVIPFLNNADVLVAADCTAFAAQGFQEKFLKDKKLLIGCPKLDNAQVYIEKFTEIFSNIPVKSVTCLRMEVPCCGGMTVVLREAIKRAGKDIPLYETVIGVKGDVLSENNVVE
;
A
#
# COMPACT_ATOMS: atom_id res chain seq x y z
N MET A 1 33.78 -1.90 1.76
CA MET A 1 32.34 -1.60 1.57
C MET A 1 31.62 -2.93 1.61
N LYS A 2 31.08 -3.34 2.77
CA LYS A 2 30.38 -4.62 2.88
C LYS A 2 28.98 -4.43 2.32
N THR A 3 28.74 -4.93 1.11
CA THR A 3 27.40 -5.11 0.57
C THR A 3 26.71 -6.14 1.47
N ASN A 4 25.76 -5.69 2.29
CA ASN A 4 24.78 -6.58 2.91
C ASN A 4 23.94 -7.14 1.77
N VAL A 5 24.41 -8.23 1.17
CA VAL A 5 23.61 -9.04 0.26
C VAL A 5 22.47 -9.60 1.12
N ILE A 6 21.24 -9.35 0.70
CA ILE A 6 20.05 -9.89 1.33
C ILE A 6 20.10 -11.40 1.07
N GLU A 7 20.63 -12.18 2.01
CA GLU A 7 20.59 -13.65 1.95
C GLU A 7 19.17 -14.11 2.28
N GLY A 8 18.35 -14.30 1.24
CA GLY A 8 16.97 -14.76 1.35
C GLY A 8 16.13 -14.31 0.16
N CYS A 9 15.00 -14.98 -0.10
CA CYS A 9 14.05 -14.52 -1.11
C CYS A 9 13.53 -13.13 -0.70
N PRO A 10 13.80 -12.05 -1.48
CA PRO A 10 13.42 -10.70 -1.09
C PRO A 10 11.92 -10.58 -0.81
N SER A 11 11.11 -11.42 -1.46
CA SER A 11 9.64 -11.38 -1.39
C SER A 11 9.01 -11.54 -0.01
N CYS A 12 9.75 -12.10 0.96
CA CYS A 12 9.24 -12.38 2.30
C CYS A 12 9.97 -11.59 3.40
N SER A 13 10.95 -10.76 3.04
CA SER A 13 11.82 -10.08 4.01
C SER A 13 11.65 -8.56 3.93
N CYS A 14 11.71 -7.88 5.07
CA CYS A 14 11.87 -6.42 5.06
C CYS A 14 13.25 -6.07 4.46
N ILE A 15 13.35 -4.92 3.80
CA ILE A 15 14.66 -4.41 3.39
C ILE A 15 15.36 -3.96 4.67
N GLY A 16 16.52 -4.55 4.98
CA GLY A 16 17.26 -4.22 6.19
C GLY A 16 17.63 -2.73 6.27
N GLU A 17 17.52 -2.15 7.46
CA GLU A 17 17.93 -0.78 7.73
C GLU A 17 19.45 -0.63 7.49
N LEU A 18 19.83 0.23 6.56
CA LEU A 18 21.23 0.62 6.38
C LEU A 18 21.63 1.49 7.57
N ALA A 19 22.42 0.95 8.50
CA ALA A 19 22.95 1.67 9.66
C ALA A 19 23.66 2.96 9.22
N ARG A 20 23.21 4.13 9.70
CA ARG A 20 23.91 5.42 9.51
C ARG A 20 23.77 6.40 10.67
N GLU A 21 24.86 7.12 10.87
CA GLU A 21 25.14 8.10 11.92
C GLU A 21 24.50 9.48 11.64
N ASN A 22 23.94 10.07 12.70
CA ASN A 22 23.70 11.49 12.97
C ASN A 22 23.42 12.44 11.80
N GLU A 23 22.15 12.49 11.36
CA GLU A 23 21.41 13.69 10.94
C GLU A 23 19.91 13.36 11.13
N GLU A 24 19.06 14.30 11.56
CA GLU A 24 17.58 14.18 11.56
C GLU A 24 17.01 14.11 10.13
N LYS A 25 17.54 13.22 9.28
CA LYS A 25 17.01 12.93 7.96
C LYS A 25 15.76 12.09 8.14
N LYS A 26 14.60 12.69 7.94
CA LYS A 26 13.33 11.97 7.87
C LYS A 26 13.43 10.93 6.74
N ASP A 27 13.48 9.65 7.13
CA ASP A 27 13.60 8.53 6.20
C ASP A 27 12.22 8.16 5.66
N TYR A 28 12.02 8.40 4.37
CA TYR A 28 10.78 8.12 3.65
C TYR A 28 10.95 6.99 2.63
N ARG A 29 12.03 6.20 2.75
CA ARG A 29 12.34 5.15 1.79
C ARG A 29 11.37 3.99 1.92
N LEU A 30 11.28 3.25 0.83
CA LEU A 30 10.53 2.00 0.80
C LEU A 30 11.12 1.00 1.80
N SER A 31 10.28 0.46 2.68
CA SER A 31 10.71 -0.45 3.76
C SER A 31 10.63 -1.94 3.41
N HIS A 32 10.10 -2.30 2.24
CA HIS A 32 9.92 -3.69 1.83
C HIS A 32 9.86 -3.83 0.30
N TRP A 33 10.09 -5.04 -0.21
CA TRP A 33 9.97 -5.37 -1.63
C TRP A 33 9.55 -6.83 -1.79
N PRO A 34 8.71 -7.20 -2.79
CA PRO A 34 8.11 -6.36 -3.82
C PRO A 34 6.88 -5.58 -3.32
N ILE A 35 6.48 -4.58 -4.09
CA ILE A 35 5.30 -3.74 -3.79
C ILE A 35 4.10 -4.00 -4.71
N GLN A 36 4.29 -4.76 -5.79
CA GLN A 36 3.24 -5.05 -6.75
C GLN A 36 2.25 -6.06 -6.18
N ILE A 37 0.96 -5.71 -6.06
CA ILE A 37 -0.09 -6.58 -5.49
C ILE A 37 -0.12 -7.96 -6.18
N LYS A 38 0.08 -7.99 -7.50
CA LYS A 38 0.14 -9.23 -8.28
C LYS A 38 1.28 -10.16 -7.87
N LEU A 39 2.43 -9.62 -7.46
CA LEU A 39 3.61 -10.40 -7.08
C LEU A 39 3.57 -10.91 -5.64
N MET A 40 2.70 -10.35 -4.80
CA MET A 40 2.59 -10.71 -3.39
C MET A 40 1.84 -12.03 -3.19
N GLY A 41 2.29 -12.85 -2.24
CA GLY A 41 1.48 -13.94 -1.68
C GLY A 41 0.35 -13.41 -0.77
N THR A 42 -0.42 -14.30 -0.15
CA THR A 42 -1.50 -13.93 0.79
C THR A 42 -1.12 -14.04 2.26
N VAL A 43 0.10 -14.53 2.55
CA VAL A 43 0.72 -14.50 3.87
C VAL A 43 1.91 -13.53 3.81
N ILE A 44 1.72 -12.32 4.35
CA ILE A 44 2.66 -11.21 4.23
C ILE A 44 3.04 -10.70 5.64
N PRO A 45 4.07 -11.29 6.30
CA PRO A 45 4.36 -11.02 7.71
C PRO A 45 4.58 -9.55 8.07
N PHE A 46 5.14 -8.75 7.16
CA PHE A 46 5.42 -7.33 7.41
C PHE A 46 4.17 -6.43 7.40
N LEU A 47 2.99 -6.96 7.03
CA LEU A 47 1.70 -6.24 7.14
C LEU A 47 1.08 -6.39 8.53
N ASN A 48 1.64 -7.24 9.40
CA ASN A 48 1.14 -7.46 10.75
C ASN A 48 1.15 -6.16 11.56
N ASN A 49 -0.03 -5.72 11.99
CA ASN A 49 -0.27 -4.48 12.72
C ASN A 49 0.27 -3.22 12.01
N ALA A 50 0.36 -3.26 10.68
CA ALA A 50 0.89 -2.16 9.88
C ALA A 50 -0.21 -1.21 9.39
N ASP A 51 0.16 0.05 9.16
CA ASP A 51 -0.62 0.98 8.34
C ASP A 51 -0.30 0.69 6.86
N VAL A 52 -1.30 0.25 6.08
CA VAL A 52 -1.11 -0.20 4.69
C VAL A 52 -1.54 0.88 3.73
N LEU A 53 -0.67 1.23 2.79
CA LEU A 53 -0.97 2.14 1.69
C LEU A 53 -1.18 1.32 0.41
N VAL A 54 -2.40 1.30 -0.11
CA VAL A 54 -2.71 0.73 -1.42
C VAL A 54 -2.83 1.87 -2.41
N ALA A 55 -1.81 2.04 -3.26
CA ALA A 55 -1.70 3.17 -4.17
C ALA A 55 -1.90 2.75 -5.62
N ALA A 56 -2.68 3.52 -6.38
CA ALA A 56 -2.75 3.35 -7.83
C ALA A 56 -1.39 3.69 -8.45
N ASP A 57 -0.93 2.91 -9.44
CA ASP A 57 0.43 3.05 -10.02
C ASP A 57 0.79 4.49 -10.42
N CYS A 58 -0.16 5.23 -10.99
CA CYS A 58 0.06 6.61 -11.44
C CYS A 58 0.30 7.61 -10.30
N THR A 59 -0.14 7.32 -9.08
CA THR A 59 -0.10 8.28 -7.96
C THR A 59 1.32 8.59 -7.50
N ALA A 60 2.24 7.64 -7.60
CA ALA A 60 3.66 7.85 -7.30
C ALA A 60 4.33 8.88 -8.22
N PHE A 61 3.81 9.03 -9.44
CA PHE A 61 4.34 9.95 -10.44
C PHE A 61 3.55 11.26 -10.53
N ALA A 62 2.29 11.26 -10.09
CA ALA A 62 1.45 12.46 -10.09
C ALA A 62 1.58 13.26 -8.79
N ALA A 63 1.59 12.60 -7.63
CA ALA A 63 1.47 13.27 -6.35
C ALA A 63 2.81 13.88 -5.89
N GLN A 64 2.83 15.19 -5.66
CA GLN A 64 4.03 15.88 -5.23
C GLN A 64 4.47 15.43 -3.83
N GLY A 65 5.70 14.92 -3.72
CA GLY A 65 6.28 14.46 -2.45
C GLY A 65 5.69 13.14 -1.97
N PHE A 66 5.37 12.23 -2.89
CA PHE A 66 4.69 10.96 -2.59
C PHE A 66 5.27 10.21 -1.38
N GLN A 67 6.59 10.10 -1.32
CA GLN A 67 7.29 9.38 -0.27
C GLN A 67 7.06 10.02 1.10
N GLU A 68 7.22 11.33 1.18
CA GLU A 68 7.06 12.09 2.43
C GLU A 68 5.60 12.16 2.88
N LYS A 69 4.66 12.42 1.95
CA LYS A 69 3.26 12.68 2.28
C LYS A 69 2.43 11.43 2.50
N PHE A 70 2.68 10.37 1.73
CA PHE A 70 1.81 9.20 1.72
C PHE A 70 2.52 7.92 2.16
N LEU A 71 3.77 7.70 1.74
CA LEU A 71 4.49 6.46 2.03
C LEU A 71 5.01 6.39 3.47
N LYS A 72 5.35 7.53 4.06
CA LYS A 72 5.96 7.62 5.38
C LYS A 72 5.20 6.75 6.40
N ASP A 73 5.94 5.91 7.10
CA ASP A 73 5.46 5.02 8.17
C ASP A 73 4.41 3.96 7.72
N LYS A 74 4.20 3.78 6.40
CA LYS A 74 3.25 2.82 5.83
C LYS A 74 3.91 1.70 5.04
N LYS A 75 3.20 0.58 4.90
CA LYS A 75 3.57 -0.54 4.01
C LYS A 75 2.86 -0.37 2.67
N LEU A 76 3.63 -0.11 1.62
CA LEU A 76 3.12 0.17 0.28
C LEU A 76 2.76 -1.10 -0.49
N LEU A 77 1.59 -1.08 -1.12
CA LEU A 77 1.18 -2.00 -2.18
C LEU A 77 0.68 -1.17 -3.35
N ILE A 78 1.05 -1.54 -4.57
CA ILE A 78 0.65 -0.83 -5.80
C ILE A 78 -0.07 -1.75 -6.79
N GLY A 79 -1.02 -1.17 -7.52
CA GLY A 79 -1.67 -1.81 -8.67
C GLY A 79 -2.70 -0.89 -9.33
N CYS A 80 -3.15 -1.28 -10.53
CA CYS A 80 -4.11 -0.51 -11.32
C CYS A 80 -5.31 -1.38 -11.68
N PRO A 81 -6.49 -1.18 -11.06
CA PRO A 81 -7.63 -2.07 -11.26
C PRO A 81 -8.18 -2.07 -12.70
N LYS A 82 -7.75 -1.12 -13.56
CA LYS A 82 -8.04 -1.13 -15.00
C LYS A 82 -7.13 -2.07 -15.80
N LEU A 83 -5.87 -2.20 -15.41
CA LEU A 83 -4.90 -3.09 -16.06
C LEU A 83 -4.94 -4.50 -15.47
N ASP A 84 -5.50 -4.61 -14.28
CA ASP A 84 -5.58 -5.82 -13.49
C ASP A 84 -7.02 -6.34 -13.42
N ASN A 85 -7.23 -7.48 -12.77
CA ASN A 85 -8.55 -8.04 -12.55
C ASN A 85 -9.02 -7.69 -11.13
N ALA A 86 -10.08 -6.88 -11.03
CA ALA A 86 -10.63 -6.43 -9.75
C ALA A 86 -11.08 -7.60 -8.85
N GLN A 87 -11.66 -8.66 -9.43
CA GLN A 87 -12.10 -9.84 -8.67
C GLN A 87 -10.90 -10.57 -8.03
N VAL A 88 -9.80 -10.71 -8.77
CA VAL A 88 -8.55 -11.29 -8.25
C VAL A 88 -8.01 -10.47 -7.08
N TYR A 89 -8.15 -9.15 -7.12
CA TYR A 89 -7.76 -8.29 -5.99
C TYR A 89 -8.69 -8.44 -4.79
N ILE A 90 -10.00 -8.54 -4.99
CA ILE A 90 -10.95 -8.80 -3.89
C ILE A 90 -10.57 -10.09 -3.17
N GLU A 91 -10.37 -11.17 -3.91
CA GLU A 91 -10.00 -12.48 -3.34
C GLU A 91 -8.67 -12.40 -2.60
N LYS A 92 -7.64 -11.82 -3.23
CA LYS A 92 -6.30 -11.69 -2.63
C LYS A 92 -6.33 -10.85 -1.35
N PHE A 93 -6.97 -9.68 -1.35
CA PHE A 93 -7.07 -8.85 -0.15
C PHE A 93 -7.94 -9.50 0.92
N THR A 94 -9.00 -10.22 0.55
CA THR A 94 -9.82 -10.99 1.52
C THR A 94 -8.94 -12.00 2.27
N GLU A 95 -8.11 -12.75 1.56
CA GLU A 95 -7.17 -13.70 2.18
C GLU A 95 -6.13 -12.98 3.04
N ILE A 96 -5.51 -11.91 2.56
CA ILE A 96 -4.51 -11.14 3.31
C ILE A 96 -5.09 -10.66 4.65
N PHE A 97 -6.26 -10.00 4.61
CA PHE A 97 -6.91 -9.46 5.81
C PHE A 97 -7.44 -10.56 6.73
N SER A 98 -7.77 -11.73 6.21
CA SER A 98 -8.18 -12.89 7.03
C SER A 98 -6.99 -13.50 7.79
N ASN A 99 -5.82 -13.56 7.14
CA ASN A 99 -4.63 -14.23 7.65
C ASN A 99 -3.86 -13.42 8.71
N ILE A 100 -3.81 -12.09 8.57
CA ILE A 100 -2.95 -11.22 9.38
C ILE A 100 -3.71 -9.96 9.77
N PRO A 101 -3.65 -9.51 11.05
CA PRO A 101 -4.29 -8.26 11.45
C PRO A 101 -3.55 -7.07 10.85
N VAL A 102 -4.30 -6.14 10.27
CA VAL A 102 -3.81 -4.88 9.70
C VAL A 102 -4.39 -3.74 10.52
N LYS A 103 -3.59 -2.70 10.80
CA LYS A 103 -4.00 -1.58 11.65
C LYS A 103 -4.92 -0.60 10.92
N SER A 104 -4.59 -0.25 9.68
CA SER A 104 -5.43 0.58 8.81
C SER A 104 -5.08 0.36 7.35
N VAL A 105 -6.01 0.69 6.45
CA VAL A 105 -5.79 0.68 5.00
C VAL A 105 -6.08 2.07 4.45
N THR A 106 -5.16 2.61 3.66
CA THR A 106 -5.35 3.85 2.90
C THR A 106 -5.34 3.53 1.41
N CYS A 107 -6.43 3.84 0.71
CA CYS A 107 -6.52 3.80 -0.74
C CYS A 107 -6.12 5.16 -1.32
N LEU A 108 -4.96 5.23 -1.95
CA LEU A 108 -4.50 6.42 -2.67
C LEU A 108 -4.79 6.23 -4.15
N ARG A 109 -5.76 6.99 -4.68
CA ARG A 109 -6.23 6.81 -6.06
C ARG A 109 -6.24 8.13 -6.82
N MET A 110 -6.20 8.04 -8.14
CA MET A 110 -6.47 9.20 -8.99
C MET A 110 -7.97 9.52 -9.02
N GLU A 111 -8.33 10.75 -9.38
CA GLU A 111 -9.72 11.21 -9.53
C GLU A 111 -10.50 10.49 -10.63
N VAL A 112 -9.79 9.92 -11.61
CA VAL A 112 -10.36 9.26 -12.77
C VAL A 112 -11.13 7.98 -12.38
N PRO A 113 -12.24 7.67 -13.09
CA PRO A 113 -13.14 6.58 -12.72
C PRO A 113 -12.45 5.21 -12.71
N CYS A 114 -11.42 5.04 -13.53
CA CYS A 114 -10.67 3.79 -13.57
C CYS A 114 -9.95 3.46 -12.25
N CYS A 115 -9.61 4.44 -11.41
CA CYS A 115 -8.97 4.18 -10.11
C CYS A 115 -9.98 4.01 -8.97
N GLY A 116 -11.24 4.44 -9.13
CA GLY A 116 -12.31 4.28 -8.13
C GLY A 116 -12.64 2.81 -7.82
N GLY A 117 -12.37 1.90 -8.76
CA GLY A 117 -12.53 0.46 -8.55
C GLY A 117 -11.67 -0.09 -7.40
N MET A 118 -10.51 0.52 -7.08
CA MET A 118 -9.65 0.03 -5.99
C MET A 118 -10.31 0.23 -4.62
N THR A 119 -11.01 1.35 -4.40
CA THR A 119 -11.74 1.59 -3.15
C THR A 119 -12.84 0.54 -2.95
N VAL A 120 -13.55 0.18 -4.03
CA VAL A 120 -14.57 -0.88 -3.99
C VAL A 120 -13.96 -2.23 -3.66
N VAL A 121 -12.84 -2.57 -4.31
CA VAL A 121 -12.07 -3.80 -4.06
C VAL A 121 -11.71 -3.94 -2.58
N LEU A 122 -11.12 -2.90 -1.99
CA LEU A 122 -10.64 -2.95 -0.60
C LEU A 122 -11.80 -3.05 0.39
N ARG A 123 -12.87 -2.27 0.19
CA ARG A 123 -14.05 -2.32 1.03
C ARG A 123 -14.69 -3.71 1.03
N GLU A 124 -14.87 -4.29 -0.16
CA GLU A 124 -15.46 -5.62 -0.30
C GLU A 124 -14.57 -6.68 0.34
N ALA A 125 -13.25 -6.58 0.18
CA ALA A 125 -12.30 -7.50 0.78
C ALA A 125 -12.32 -7.45 2.32
N ILE A 126 -12.35 -6.25 2.92
CA ILE A 126 -12.46 -6.06 4.38
C ILE A 126 -13.75 -6.70 4.89
N LYS A 127 -14.88 -6.41 4.21
CA LYS A 127 -16.19 -6.98 4.53
C LYS A 127 -16.19 -8.51 4.47
N ARG A 128 -15.64 -9.09 3.40
CA ARG A 128 -15.57 -10.56 3.23
C ARG A 128 -14.65 -11.23 4.25
N ALA A 129 -13.57 -10.55 4.66
CA ALA A 129 -12.67 -11.05 5.69
C ALA A 129 -13.30 -11.01 7.09
N GLY A 130 -14.46 -10.34 7.26
CA GLY A 130 -15.13 -10.19 8.56
C GLY A 130 -14.28 -9.42 9.57
N LYS A 131 -13.48 -8.45 9.09
CA LYS A 131 -12.60 -7.64 9.93
C LYS A 131 -13.11 -6.21 10.00
N ASP A 132 -12.90 -5.58 11.16
CA ASP A 132 -13.09 -4.16 11.35
C ASP A 132 -11.75 -3.44 11.13
N ILE A 133 -11.48 -3.03 9.89
CA ILE A 133 -10.24 -2.36 9.49
C ILE A 133 -10.62 -0.96 8.98
N PRO A 134 -10.12 0.12 9.60
CA PRO A 134 -10.34 1.48 9.10
C PRO A 134 -9.84 1.64 7.66
N LEU A 135 -10.73 2.08 6.77
CA LEU A 135 -10.43 2.33 5.36
C LEU A 135 -10.48 3.83 5.06
N TYR A 136 -9.35 4.39 4.69
CA TYR A 136 -9.22 5.79 4.26
C TYR A 136 -9.10 5.86 2.74
N GLU A 137 -9.59 6.95 2.14
CA GLU A 137 -9.44 7.26 0.72
C GLU A 137 -8.82 8.64 0.54
N THR A 138 -7.73 8.71 -0.22
CA THR A 138 -7.15 9.98 -0.69
C THR A 138 -7.23 10.03 -2.21
N VAL A 139 -7.78 11.13 -2.73
CA VAL A 139 -7.99 11.33 -4.17
C VAL A 139 -7.00 12.37 -4.69
N ILE A 140 -6.21 11.96 -5.68
CA ILE A 140 -5.24 12.80 -6.39
C ILE A 140 -5.81 13.24 -7.73
N GLY A 141 -5.83 14.54 -7.99
CA GLY A 141 -6.22 15.11 -9.26
C GLY A 141 -5.23 14.75 -10.37
N VAL A 142 -5.63 14.83 -11.63
CA VAL A 142 -4.74 14.56 -12.78
C VAL A 142 -3.55 15.53 -12.84
N LYS A 143 -3.62 16.66 -12.13
CA LYS A 143 -2.52 17.64 -11.98
C LYS A 143 -1.63 17.39 -10.76
N GLY A 144 -1.92 16.37 -9.95
CA GLY A 144 -1.10 15.98 -8.80
C GLY A 144 -1.49 16.63 -7.46
N ASP A 145 -2.54 17.44 -7.44
CA ASP A 145 -3.13 18.04 -6.26
C ASP A 145 -4.00 17.05 -5.48
N VAL A 146 -4.09 17.23 -4.16
CA VAL A 146 -4.98 16.43 -3.31
C VAL A 146 -6.37 17.06 -3.36
N LEU A 147 -7.35 16.31 -3.85
CA LEU A 147 -8.73 16.78 -4.01
C LEU A 147 -9.60 16.46 -2.79
N SER A 148 -9.40 15.28 -2.18
CA SER A 148 -10.14 14.88 -0.98
C SER A 148 -9.41 13.83 -0.16
N GLU A 149 -9.67 13.82 1.14
CA GLU A 149 -9.24 12.81 2.11
C GLU A 149 -10.43 12.42 2.97
N ASN A 150 -10.88 11.17 2.86
CA ASN A 150 -12.13 10.70 3.44
C ASN A 150 -11.90 9.43 4.26
N ASN A 151 -12.63 9.28 5.36
CA ASN A 151 -12.83 7.98 5.98
C ASN A 151 -14.00 7.29 5.26
N VAL A 152 -13.72 6.16 4.63
CA VAL A 152 -14.73 5.34 3.96
C VAL A 152 -15.37 4.46 5.04
N VAL A 153 -16.25 5.09 5.84
CA VAL A 153 -17.07 4.38 6.81
C VAL A 153 -18.16 3.60 6.04
N GLU A 154 -18.42 2.37 6.48
CA GLU A 154 -19.27 1.32 5.87
C GLU A 154 -20.29 1.74 4.80
#